data_AF-A0A4R3PPS9-F1
#
_entry.id   AF-A0A4R3PPS9-F1
#
_cell.length_a   1.000
_cell.length_b   1.000
_cell.length_c   1.000
_cell.angle_alpha   90.00
_cell.angle_beta   90.00
_cell.angle_gamma   90.00
#
_symmetry.space_group_name_H-M   'P 1'
#
loop_
_entity.id
_entity.type
_entity.pdbx_description
1 polymer ?
#
loop_
_entity_poly.entity_id
_entity_poly.type
_entity_poly.pdbx_seq_one_letter_code
_entity_poly.pdbx_strand_id
1 'polypeptide(L)' 'MNSPAVSYKNHRFPPQIIARAVWLYFRFPLSLRMVEEMLLERGIVVSHET' A
#
# COMPACT_ATOMS: atom_id res chain seq x y z
N MET A 1 -6.64 -0.11 -23.62
CA MET A 1 -6.55 1.05 -22.71
C MET A 1 -5.28 0.89 -21.89
N ASN A 2 -4.20 1.56 -22.28
CA ASN A 2 -2.91 1.46 -21.59
C ASN A 2 -2.92 2.49 -20.45
N SER A 3 -3.51 2.11 -19.30
CA SER A 3 -3.34 2.88 -18.06
C SER A 3 -1.84 3.04 -17.83
N PRO A 4 -1.31 4.23 -17.50
CA PRO A 4 0.11 4.37 -17.19
C PRO A 4 0.40 3.45 -16.01
N ALA A 5 0.97 2.27 -16.29
CA ALA A 5 1.40 1.35 -15.28
C ALA A 5 2.52 2.07 -14.54
N VAL A 6 2.19 2.65 -13.39
CA VAL A 6 3.17 3.28 -12.51
C VAL A 6 4.24 2.23 -12.26
N SER A 7 5.38 2.40 -12.94
CA SER A 7 6.48 1.45 -12.87
C SER A 7 7.22 1.77 -11.60
N TYR A 8 6.76 1.13 -10.53
CA TYR A 8 7.44 1.09 -9.26
C TYR A 8 8.76 0.32 -9.47
N LYS A 9 9.81 1.00 -9.93
CA LYS A 9 11.18 0.47 -10.02
C LYS A 9 11.78 0.34 -8.61
N ASN A 10 12.28 -0.84 -8.25
CA ASN A 10 12.92 -1.16 -6.97
C ASN A 10 12.03 -1.13 -5.72
N HIS A 11 10.72 -1.39 -5.86
CA HIS A 11 9.85 -1.55 -4.69
C HIS A 11 9.70 -3.02 -4.34
N ARG A 12 9.75 -3.33 -3.04
CA ARG A 12 9.57 -4.68 -2.49
C ARG A 12 8.14 -5.20 -2.66
N PHE A 13 7.19 -4.30 -2.91
CA PHE A 13 5.77 -4.60 -3.05
C PHE A 13 5.26 -4.27 -4.46
N PRO A 14 4.29 -5.05 -4.98
CA PRO A 14 3.67 -4.76 -6.26
C PRO A 14 2.90 -3.42 -6.25
N PRO A 15 2.76 -2.78 -7.42
CA PRO A 15 2.08 -1.49 -7.61
C PRO A 15 0.72 -1.37 -6.91
N GLN A 16 -0.05 -2.45 -6.98
CA GLN A 16 -1.43 -2.53 -6.50
C GLN A 16 -1.51 -2.37 -4.98
N ILE A 17 -0.51 -2.87 -4.26
CA ILE A 17 -0.43 -2.79 -2.79
C ILE A 17 -0.07 -1.36 -2.38
N ILE A 18 0.92 -0.76 -3.04
CA ILE A 18 1.34 0.62 -2.78
C ILE A 18 0.17 1.58 -3.04
N ALA A 19 -0.50 1.43 -4.19
CA ALA A 19 -1.67 2.25 -4.53
C ALA A 19 -2.80 2.08 -3.51
N ARG A 20 -3.05 0.85 -3.02
CA ARG A 20 -4.07 0.59 -2.00
C ARG A 20 -3.71 1.22 -0.65
N ALA A 21 -2.45 1.11 -0.23
CA ALA A 21 -1.98 1.70 1.03
C ALA A 21 -2.11 3.23 1.00
N VAL A 22 -1.65 3.87 -0.09
CA VAL A 22 -1.79 5.31 -0.30
C VAL A 22 -3.26 5.73 -0.36
N TRP A 23 -4.10 4.97 -1.05
CA TRP A 23 -5.54 5.25 -1.13
C TRP A 23 -6.22 5.15 0.24
N LEU A 24 -5.90 4.13 1.05
CA LEU A 24 -6.45 3.99 2.40
C LEU A 24 -6.01 5.15 3.32
N TYR A 25 -4.73 5.53 3.25
CA TYR A 25 -4.18 6.65 4.01
C TYR A 25 -4.81 7.99 3.64
N PHE A 26 -5.07 8.23 2.35
CA PHE A 26 -5.63 9.50 1.89
C PHE A 26 -7.17 9.57 2.03
N ARG A 27 -7.86 8.42 1.89
CA ARG A 27 -9.33 8.38 1.88
C ARG A 27 -9.94 8.35 3.26
N PHE A 28 -9.23 7.77 4.24
CA PHE A 28 -9.68 7.60 5.61
C PHE A 28 -8.66 8.20 6.57
N PRO A 29 -9.08 8.75 7.73
CA PRO A 29 -8.17 9.20 8.78
C PRO A 29 -7.59 7.98 9.55
N LEU A 30 -6.99 7.03 8.84
CA LEU A 30 -6.38 5.83 9.40
C LEU A 30 -4.94 6.13 9.79
N SER A 31 -4.52 5.66 10.97
CA SER A 31 -3.11 5.61 11.30
C SER A 31 -2.39 4.58 10.43
N LEU A 32 -1.09 4.79 10.21
CA LEU A 32 -0.25 3.86 9.43
C LEU A 32 -0.35 2.41 9.96
N ARG A 33 -0.47 2.24 11.28
CA ARG A 33 -0.72 0.92 11.91
C ARG A 33 -2.02 0.26 11.51
N MET A 34 -3.10 1.02 11.36
CA MET A 34 -4.35 0.45 10.85
C MET A 34 -4.21 0.05 9.38
N VAL A 35 -3.44 0.81 8.59
CA VAL A 35 -3.15 0.44 7.20
C VAL A 35 -2.31 -0.84 7.13
N GLU A 36 -1.33 -1.01 8.03
CA GLU A 36 -0.55 -2.25 8.18
C GLU A 36 -1.43 -3.44 8.51
N GLU A 37 -2.31 -3.33 9.51
CA GLU A 37 -3.24 -4.41 9.90
C GLU A 37 -4.17 -4.81 8.74
N MET A 38 -4.71 -3.84 8.00
CA MET A 38 -5.57 -4.12 6.83
C MET A 38 -4.81 -4.80 5.68
N LEU A 39 -3.52 -4.51 5.54
CA LEU A 39 -2.65 -5.19 4.58
C LEU A 39 -2.28 -6.60 5.09
N LEU A 40 -2.10 -6.75 6.41
CA LEU A 40 -1.82 -8.03 7.08
C LEU A 40 -3.00 -9.00 6.96
N GLU A 41 -4.23 -8.53 7.11
CA GLU A 41 -5.45 -9.33 6.86
C GLU A 41 -5.51 -9.88 5.42
N ARG A 42 -4.87 -9.18 4.47
CA ARG A 42 -4.71 -9.65 3.08
C ARG A 42 -3.49 -10.53 2.86
N GLY A 43 -2.76 -10.90 3.91
CA GLY A 43 -1.54 -11.69 3.87
C GLY A 43 -0.29 -10.90 3.47
N ILE A 44 -0.36 -9.57 3.50
CA ILE A 44 0.75 -8.69 3.12
C ILE A 44 1.38 -8.14 4.40
N VAL A 45 2.54 -8.69 4.78
CA VAL A 45 3.30 -8.21 5.92
C VAL A 45 4.07 -6.95 5.52
N VAL A 46 3.61 -5.79 6.00
CA VAL A 46 4.32 -4.51 5.90
C VAL A 46 4.70 -4.10 7.32
N SER A 47 5.97 -3.77 7.52
CA SER A 47 6.42 -3.14 8.76
C SER A 47 6.74 -1.67 8.47
N HIS A 48 6.11 -0.78 9.22
CA HIS A 48 6.46 0.64 9.29
C HIS A 48 7.71 0.80 10.15
N GLU A 49 8.86 1.00 9.49
CA GLU A 49 10.09 1.46 10.15
C GLU A 49 10.11 2.99 10.09
N THR A 50 10.20 3.65 11.26
CA THR A 50 10.33 5.12 11.38
C THR A 50 11.73 5.57 10.97
#